data_AF-A0A9E0UK33-F1
#
_entry.id   AF-A0A9E0UK33-F1
#
_cell.length_a   1.000
_cell.length_b   1.000
_cell.length_c   1.000
_cell.angle_alpha   90.00
_cell.angle_beta   90.00
_cell.angle_gamma   90.00
#
_symmetry.space_group_name_H-M   'P 1'
#
loop_
_entity.id
_entity.type
_entity.pdbx_description
1 polymer ?
#
loop_
_entity_poly.entity_id
_entity_poly.type
_entity_poly.pdbx_seq_one_letter_code
_entity_poly.pdbx_strand_id
1 'polypeptide(L)'
;IELFPVYRKGEVLVARSQCRKTLRTFSLLPHPLAPYHRYTVDSMVITLVVAWGLSHGQGKPRLEKTLDELPADCDVTLWLLYCWVQTVGQGLRGAHPVLAGWHDLSAVRSGTRLADTLSEVALYLGALGVRGPPRIEGIEEVLLRYGSRTGRFLIGTASQDRRPRLAA
;
A
#
# COMPACT_ATOMS: atom_id res chain seq x y z
N ILE A 1 -2.77 0.59 23.91
CA ILE A 1 -2.05 0.65 22.62
C ILE A 1 -0.88 -0.31 22.74
N GLU A 2 -0.90 -1.45 22.06
CA GLU A 2 0.30 -2.31 21.97
C GLU A 2 1.37 -1.51 21.21
N LEU A 3 2.43 -1.12 21.93
CA LEU A 3 3.52 -0.30 21.40
C LEU A 3 4.46 -1.10 20.47
N PHE A 4 4.36 -2.43 20.50
CA PHE A 4 5.18 -3.34 19.72
C PHE A 4 4.26 -4.28 18.94
N PRO A 5 4.27 -4.23 17.60
CA PRO A 5 3.47 -5.15 16.82
C PRO A 5 3.96 -6.59 17.08
N VAL A 6 3.02 -7.52 17.29
CA VAL A 6 3.30 -8.93 17.53
C VAL A 6 4.18 -9.48 16.42
N TYR A 7 5.43 -9.84 16.75
CA TYR A 7 6.41 -10.36 15.81
C TYR A 7 5.85 -11.59 15.07
N ARG A 8 5.76 -11.49 13.74
CA ARG A 8 5.46 -12.62 12.85
C ARG A 8 6.72 -13.03 12.11
N LYS A 9 7.09 -14.31 12.26
CA LYS A 9 8.17 -14.91 11.47
C LYS A 9 7.69 -15.09 10.02
N GLY A 10 8.44 -14.56 9.07
CA GLY A 10 8.10 -14.63 7.65
C GLY A 10 9.18 -13.98 6.79
N GLU A 11 9.07 -14.15 5.48
CA GLU A 11 9.92 -13.43 4.53
C GLU A 11 9.53 -11.96 4.48
N VAL A 12 10.52 -11.07 4.36
CA VAL A 12 10.29 -9.64 4.26
C VAL A 12 11.17 -9.07 3.16
N LEU A 13 10.58 -8.22 2.31
CA LEU A 13 11.34 -7.48 1.32
C LEU A 13 12.23 -6.45 2.02
N VAL A 14 13.52 -6.55 1.76
CA VAL A 14 14.52 -5.60 2.29
C VAL A 14 15.18 -4.88 1.14
N ALA A 15 15.13 -3.55 1.18
CA ALA A 15 15.86 -2.69 0.27
C ALA A 15 17.37 -2.95 0.40
N ARG A 16 18.03 -3.32 -0.71
CA ARG A 16 19.48 -3.48 -0.76
C ARG A 16 20.07 -2.53 -1.79
N SER A 17 21.12 -1.83 -1.40
CA SER A 17 21.94 -0.96 -2.24
C SER A 17 23.17 -1.72 -2.70
N GLN A 18 23.59 -1.52 -3.94
CA GLN A 18 24.87 -2.03 -4.42
C GLN A 18 25.92 -0.91 -4.37
N CYS A 19 27.06 -1.19 -3.74
CA CYS A 19 28.21 -0.29 -3.79
C CYS A 19 28.82 -0.34 -5.20
N ARG A 20 28.91 0.80 -5.90
CA ARG A 20 29.51 0.84 -7.25
C ARG A 20 31.01 0.47 -7.27
N LYS A 21 31.72 0.73 -6.18
CA LYS A 21 33.19 0.48 -6.08
C LYS A 21 33.49 -0.98 -5.80
N THR A 22 32.76 -1.61 -4.89
CA THR A 22 33.05 -2.98 -4.43
C THR A 22 32.10 -4.02 -5.03
N LEU A 23 31.04 -3.58 -5.73
CA LEU A 23 29.93 -4.38 -6.24
C LEU A 23 29.17 -5.19 -5.16
N ARG A 24 29.50 -4.99 -3.88
CA ARG A 24 28.82 -5.64 -2.76
C ARG A 24 27.48 -5.00 -2.48
N THR A 25 26.50 -5.82 -2.09
CA THR A 25 25.18 -5.35 -1.65
C THR A 25 25.17 -5.11 -0.15
N PHE A 26 24.56 -4.01 0.28
CA PHE A 26 24.33 -3.67 1.69
C PHE A 26 22.90 -3.16 1.89
N SER A 27 22.32 -3.35 3.07
CA SER A 27 21.04 -2.74 3.44
C SER A 27 21.32 -1.53 4.32
N LEU A 28 20.68 -0.39 4.01
CA LEU A 28 20.64 0.77 4.91
C LEU A 28 19.49 0.70 5.89
N LEU A 29 18.51 -0.19 5.68
CA LEU A 29 17.53 -0.50 6.72
C LEU A 29 18.21 -1.39 7.76
N PRO A 30 18.25 -0.98 9.04
CA PRO A 30 18.49 -1.90 10.14
C PRO A 30 17.53 -3.08 10.00
N HIS A 31 18.04 -4.31 10.17
CA HIS A 31 17.21 -5.52 10.17
C HIS A 31 15.94 -5.40 11.06
N PRO A 32 15.97 -4.70 12.22
CA PRO A 32 14.77 -4.45 13.03
C PRO A 32 13.67 -3.62 12.35
N LEU A 33 14.00 -2.82 11.32
CA LEU A 33 13.05 -1.91 10.67
C LEU A 33 12.30 -2.53 9.48
N ALA A 34 12.75 -3.67 8.95
CA ALA A 34 12.05 -4.35 7.85
C ALA A 34 10.59 -4.74 8.17
N PRO A 35 10.26 -5.23 9.38
CA PRO A 35 8.87 -5.49 9.77
C PRO A 35 7.96 -4.26 9.69
N TYR A 36 8.50 -3.04 9.86
CA TYR A 36 7.69 -1.81 9.85
C TYR A 36 7.09 -1.51 8.48
N HIS A 37 7.76 -1.86 7.37
CA HIS A 37 7.17 -1.71 6.04
C HIS A 37 5.93 -2.59 5.90
N ARG A 38 6.03 -3.87 6.31
CA ARG A 38 4.90 -4.80 6.30
C ARG A 38 3.74 -4.31 7.17
N TYR A 39 3.99 -3.92 8.41
CA TYR A 39 2.94 -3.39 9.29
C TYR A 39 2.29 -2.12 8.74
N THR A 40 3.08 -1.25 8.13
CA THR A 40 2.59 0.00 7.52
C THR A 40 1.67 -0.31 6.35
N VAL A 41 2.09 -1.22 5.45
CA VAL A 41 1.25 -1.61 4.31
C VAL A 41 -0.02 -2.32 4.77
N ASP A 42 0.06 -3.24 5.73
CA ASP A 42 -1.12 -3.91 6.28
C ASP A 42 -2.11 -2.88 6.87
N SER A 43 -1.60 -1.90 7.63
CA SER A 43 -2.41 -0.85 8.24
C SER A 43 -3.06 0.06 7.19
N MET A 44 -2.31 0.46 6.16
CA MET A 44 -2.83 1.20 5.01
C MET A 44 -3.96 0.41 4.35
N VAL A 45 -3.73 -0.85 3.99
CA VAL A 45 -4.69 -1.68 3.25
C VAL A 45 -5.96 -1.94 4.08
N ILE A 46 -5.83 -2.28 5.37
CA ILE A 46 -6.99 -2.41 6.29
C ILE A 46 -7.82 -1.13 6.26
N THR A 47 -7.16 0.02 6.46
CA THR A 47 -7.84 1.32 6.54
C THR A 47 -8.56 1.64 5.24
N LEU A 48 -7.95 1.39 4.08
CA LEU A 48 -8.57 1.65 2.78
C LEU A 48 -9.77 0.74 2.51
N VAL A 49 -9.69 -0.55 2.88
CA VAL A 49 -10.83 -1.48 2.75
C VAL A 49 -12.00 -1.05 3.65
N VAL A 50 -11.71 -0.64 4.89
CA VAL A 50 -12.73 -0.11 5.80
C VAL A 50 -13.35 1.19 5.26
N ALA A 51 -12.52 2.12 4.81
CA ALA A 51 -12.98 3.38 4.22
C ALA A 51 -13.87 3.14 2.99
N TRP A 52 -13.51 2.20 2.12
CA TRP A 52 -14.32 1.79 0.99
C TRP A 52 -15.68 1.24 1.43
N GLY A 53 -15.70 0.30 2.37
CA GLY A 53 -16.91 -0.32 2.90
C GLY A 53 -17.87 0.69 3.55
N LEU A 54 -17.34 1.68 4.27
CA LEU A 54 -18.13 2.79 4.82
C LEU A 54 -18.73 3.66 3.71
N SER A 55 -17.99 3.88 2.63
CA SER A 55 -18.42 4.71 1.50
C SER A 55 -19.56 4.10 0.67
N HIS A 56 -19.67 2.76 0.67
CA HIS A 56 -20.57 2.00 -0.22
C HIS A 56 -21.65 1.19 0.51
N GLY A 57 -21.72 1.28 1.85
CA GLY A 57 -22.76 0.63 2.64
C GLY A 57 -24.14 1.25 2.42
N GLN A 58 -25.18 0.42 2.25
CA GLN A 58 -26.55 0.88 2.11
C GLN A 58 -26.98 1.69 3.35
N GLY A 59 -27.25 2.98 3.17
CA GLY A 59 -27.84 3.85 4.20
C GLY A 59 -26.88 4.60 5.13
N LYS A 60 -25.57 4.64 4.86
CA LYS A 60 -24.60 5.41 5.67
C LYS A 60 -24.11 6.68 4.95
N PRO A 61 -23.63 7.70 5.68
CA PRO A 61 -23.14 8.94 5.08
C PRO A 61 -21.95 8.63 4.14
N ARG A 62 -21.78 9.43 3.07
CA ARG A 62 -20.55 9.41 2.24
C ARG A 62 -19.32 9.47 3.16
N LEU A 63 -18.21 8.87 2.74
CA LEU A 63 -16.92 8.91 3.44
C LEU A 63 -16.61 10.27 4.07
N GLU A 64 -16.82 11.34 3.31
CA GLU A 64 -16.66 12.74 3.76
C GLU A 64 -17.50 13.04 5.00
N LYS A 65 -18.81 12.74 4.99
CA LYS A 65 -19.70 12.94 6.13
C LYS A 65 -19.35 12.06 7.34
N THR A 66 -18.92 10.81 7.13
CA THR A 66 -18.49 9.93 8.24
C THR A 66 -17.16 10.40 8.85
N LEU A 67 -16.32 11.08 8.07
CA LEU A 67 -15.06 11.66 8.52
C LEU A 67 -15.26 13.06 9.14
N ASP A 68 -16.28 13.82 8.72
CA ASP A 68 -16.70 15.09 9.34
C ASP A 68 -17.24 14.91 10.77
N GLU A 69 -17.72 13.71 11.10
CA GLU A 69 -18.17 13.34 12.47
C GLU A 69 -17.01 13.00 13.41
N LEU A 70 -15.77 12.92 12.90
CA LEU A 70 -14.59 12.66 13.71
C LEU A 70 -14.05 13.97 14.34
N PRO A 71 -13.47 13.93 15.56
CA PRO A 71 -13.00 15.13 16.27
C PRO A 71 -12.01 15.97 15.45
N ALA A 72 -11.89 17.28 15.71
CA ALA A 72 -11.05 18.22 14.94
C ALA A 72 -9.56 17.84 14.81
N ASP A 73 -9.05 16.93 15.63
CA ASP A 73 -7.72 16.31 15.46
C ASP A 73 -7.64 15.37 14.22
N CYS A 74 -8.76 15.18 13.52
CA CYS A 74 -8.98 14.23 12.43
C CYS A 74 -8.64 14.77 11.02
N ASP A 75 -8.32 16.07 10.87
CA ASP A 75 -7.76 16.57 9.60
C ASP A 75 -6.49 15.81 9.22
N VAL A 76 -5.68 15.43 10.21
CA VAL A 76 -4.53 14.55 10.04
C VAL A 76 -4.94 13.19 9.50
N THR A 77 -6.05 12.62 9.96
CA THR A 77 -6.58 11.33 9.53
C THR A 77 -7.10 11.37 8.09
N LEU A 78 -7.81 12.44 7.71
CA LEU A 78 -8.32 12.65 6.35
C LEU A 78 -7.18 12.84 5.35
N TRP A 79 -6.22 13.70 5.70
CA TRP A 79 -5.02 13.91 4.89
C TRP A 79 -4.18 12.64 4.78
N LEU A 80 -4.01 11.90 5.88
CA LEU A 80 -3.29 10.63 5.89
C LEU A 80 -3.98 9.58 5.03
N LEU A 81 -5.32 9.49 5.10
CA LEU A 81 -6.13 8.62 4.24
C LEU A 81 -5.93 8.99 2.77
N TYR A 82 -5.99 10.28 2.44
CA TYR A 82 -5.70 10.77 1.09
C TYR A 82 -4.29 10.35 0.63
N CYS A 83 -3.27 10.58 1.45
CA CYS A 83 -1.89 10.17 1.15
C CYS A 83 -1.76 8.66 0.93
N TRP A 84 -2.47 7.85 1.72
CA TRP A 84 -2.47 6.39 1.59
C TRP A 84 -3.18 5.92 0.33
N VAL A 85 -4.36 6.48 0.01
CA VAL A 85 -5.07 6.19 -1.25
C VAL A 85 -4.16 6.50 -2.44
N GLN A 86 -3.49 7.66 -2.44
CA GLN A 86 -2.59 8.03 -3.53
C GLN A 86 -1.37 7.11 -3.58
N THR A 87 -0.73 6.82 -2.45
CA THR A 87 0.49 5.98 -2.40
C THR A 87 0.20 4.55 -2.86
N VAL A 88 -0.88 3.95 -2.37
CA VAL A 88 -1.29 2.59 -2.73
C VAL A 88 -1.79 2.56 -4.18
N GLY A 89 -2.64 3.52 -4.58
CA GLY A 89 -3.16 3.63 -5.93
C GLY A 89 -2.06 3.81 -6.98
N GLN A 90 -1.08 4.69 -6.74
CA GLN A 90 0.06 4.85 -7.64
C GLN A 90 0.91 3.59 -7.76
N GLY A 91 1.16 2.90 -6.64
CA GLY A 91 1.87 1.62 -6.64
C GLY A 91 1.17 0.56 -7.49
N LEU A 92 -0.15 0.41 -7.30
CA LEU A 92 -0.98 -0.53 -8.05
C LEU A 92 -1.05 -0.19 -9.55
N ARG A 93 -1.24 1.08 -9.90
CA ARG A 93 -1.22 1.55 -11.30
C ARG A 93 0.11 1.26 -11.98
N GLY A 94 1.22 1.59 -11.31
CA GLY A 94 2.56 1.32 -11.84
C GLY A 94 2.84 -0.17 -12.02
N ALA A 95 2.25 -1.01 -11.17
CA ALA A 95 2.37 -2.45 -11.22
C ALA A 95 1.33 -3.14 -12.12
N HIS A 96 0.34 -2.42 -12.65
CA HIS A 96 -0.79 -2.99 -13.38
C HIS A 96 -0.37 -3.99 -14.47
N PRO A 97 0.62 -3.70 -15.34
CA PRO A 97 1.02 -4.67 -16.37
C PRO A 97 1.57 -5.98 -15.81
N VAL A 98 2.27 -5.92 -14.68
CA VAL A 98 2.83 -7.10 -14.02
C VAL A 98 1.72 -7.90 -13.32
N LEU A 99 0.83 -7.21 -12.61
CA LEU A 99 -0.27 -7.82 -11.87
C LEU A 99 -1.33 -8.43 -12.80
N ALA A 100 -1.61 -7.80 -13.94
CA ALA A 100 -2.53 -8.32 -14.95
C ALA A 100 -2.06 -9.65 -15.56
N GLY A 101 -0.76 -9.97 -15.45
CA GLY A 101 -0.24 -11.28 -15.84
C GLY A 101 -0.59 -12.41 -14.86
N TRP A 102 -1.09 -12.10 -13.66
CA TRP A 102 -1.40 -13.08 -12.61
C TRP A 102 -2.87 -13.05 -12.16
N HIS A 103 -3.54 -11.91 -12.33
CA HIS A 103 -4.90 -11.65 -11.88
C HIS A 103 -5.73 -10.99 -12.97
N ASP A 104 -7.04 -11.24 -12.98
CA ASP A 104 -7.96 -10.53 -13.85
C ASP A 104 -8.22 -9.12 -13.31
N LEU A 105 -7.66 -8.12 -13.99
CA LEU A 105 -7.80 -6.70 -13.66
C LEU A 105 -8.70 -5.95 -14.66
N SER A 106 -9.48 -6.68 -15.48
CA SER A 106 -10.31 -6.11 -16.55
C SER A 106 -11.37 -5.13 -16.07
N ALA A 107 -11.79 -5.22 -14.81
CA ALA A 107 -12.75 -4.30 -14.18
C ALA A 107 -12.11 -3.01 -13.63
N VAL A 108 -10.78 -2.96 -13.48
CA VAL A 108 -10.09 -1.83 -12.87
C VAL A 108 -10.03 -0.65 -13.82
N ARG A 109 -10.41 0.53 -13.33
CA ARG A 109 -10.39 1.79 -14.10
C ARG A 109 -9.71 2.87 -13.26
N SER A 110 -8.84 3.65 -13.90
CA SER A 110 -8.12 4.71 -13.22
C SER A 110 -9.00 5.93 -12.96
N GLY A 111 -9.09 6.32 -11.69
CA GLY A 111 -9.78 7.54 -11.25
C GLY A 111 -8.85 8.72 -11.01
N THR A 112 -9.34 9.95 -11.09
CA THR A 112 -8.56 11.16 -10.72
C THR A 112 -9.00 11.74 -9.38
N ARG A 113 -10.25 11.52 -8.96
CA ARG A 113 -10.74 11.98 -7.66
C ARG A 113 -10.38 10.99 -6.56
N LEU A 114 -10.40 11.45 -5.31
CA LEU A 114 -10.12 10.61 -4.14
C LEU A 114 -11.07 9.40 -4.08
N ALA A 115 -12.38 9.64 -4.19
CA ALA A 115 -13.38 8.59 -4.19
C ALA A 115 -13.16 7.56 -5.31
N ASP A 116 -12.88 8.03 -6.53
CA ASP A 116 -12.62 7.16 -7.68
C ASP A 116 -11.35 6.34 -7.48
N THR A 117 -10.30 6.95 -6.91
CA THR A 117 -9.04 6.25 -6.61
C THR A 117 -9.23 5.25 -5.49
N LEU A 118 -10.07 5.53 -4.49
CA LEU A 118 -10.43 4.58 -3.45
C LEU A 118 -11.19 3.39 -4.04
N SER A 119 -12.16 3.62 -4.95
CA SER A 119 -12.84 2.57 -5.71
C SER A 119 -11.87 1.71 -6.49
N GLU A 120 -10.94 2.35 -7.19
CA GLU A 120 -9.93 1.67 -7.98
C GLU A 120 -9.05 0.79 -7.09
N VAL A 121 -8.56 1.31 -5.96
CA VAL A 121 -7.77 0.54 -5.00
C VAL A 121 -8.58 -0.65 -4.48
N ALA A 122 -9.85 -0.46 -4.14
CA ALA A 122 -10.71 -1.55 -3.68
C ALA A 122 -10.88 -2.64 -4.75
N LEU A 123 -11.05 -2.26 -6.02
CA LEU A 123 -11.14 -3.21 -7.14
C LEU A 123 -9.83 -3.99 -7.34
N TYR A 124 -8.67 -3.33 -7.27
CA TYR A 124 -7.39 -4.02 -7.27
C TYR A 124 -7.29 -5.01 -6.12
N LEU A 125 -7.54 -4.58 -4.89
CA LEU A 125 -7.42 -5.44 -3.71
C LEU A 125 -8.35 -6.65 -3.81
N GLY A 126 -9.58 -6.46 -4.27
CA GLY A 126 -10.53 -7.55 -4.53
C GLY A 126 -10.00 -8.55 -5.57
N ALA A 127 -9.50 -8.07 -6.71
CA ALA A 127 -8.94 -8.92 -7.77
C ALA A 127 -7.65 -9.65 -7.36
N LEU A 128 -6.87 -9.03 -6.47
CA LEU A 128 -5.67 -9.61 -5.85
C LEU A 128 -6.02 -10.65 -4.76
N GLY A 129 -7.31 -10.87 -4.48
CA GLY A 129 -7.76 -11.83 -3.47
C GLY A 129 -7.54 -11.35 -2.03
N VAL A 130 -7.36 -10.04 -1.83
CA VAL A 130 -7.15 -9.46 -0.51
C VAL A 130 -8.47 -9.49 0.28
N ARG A 131 -8.46 -10.10 1.47
CA ARG A 131 -9.64 -10.27 2.33
C ARG A 131 -9.45 -9.60 3.68
N GLY A 132 -10.51 -9.03 4.25
CA GLY A 132 -10.56 -8.38 5.57
C GLY A 132 -11.66 -7.31 5.61
N PRO A 133 -11.94 -6.64 6.75
CA PRO A 133 -11.45 -6.84 8.13
C PRO A 133 -12.00 -8.11 8.84
N PRO A 134 -11.48 -8.55 10.04
CA PRO A 134 -10.58 -7.85 11.00
C PRO A 134 -9.08 -8.06 10.78
N ARG A 135 -8.68 -8.98 9.90
CA ARG A 135 -7.28 -9.16 9.47
C ARG A 135 -7.23 -9.08 7.96
N ILE A 136 -6.17 -8.48 7.42
CA ILE A 136 -5.90 -8.54 5.99
C ILE A 136 -5.14 -9.83 5.68
N GLU A 137 -5.65 -10.57 4.71
CA GLU A 137 -5.04 -11.76 4.13
C GLU A 137 -4.77 -11.54 2.64
N GLY A 138 -3.80 -12.26 2.08
CA GLY A 138 -3.48 -12.25 0.65
C GLY A 138 -2.53 -11.13 0.18
N ILE A 139 -2.54 -9.95 0.82
CA ILE A 139 -1.68 -8.84 0.38
C ILE A 139 -0.19 -9.17 0.45
N GLU A 140 0.26 -9.86 1.51
CA GLU A 140 1.67 -10.16 1.73
C GLU A 140 2.26 -11.02 0.60
N GLU A 141 1.53 -12.04 0.16
CA GLU A 141 1.95 -12.90 -0.93
C GLU A 141 2.13 -12.10 -2.23
N VAL A 142 1.21 -11.17 -2.50
CA VAL A 142 1.29 -10.28 -3.66
C VAL A 142 2.52 -9.36 -3.56
N LEU A 143 2.78 -8.79 -2.38
CA LEU A 143 3.97 -7.95 -2.15
C LEU A 143 5.26 -8.75 -2.41
N LEU A 144 5.39 -9.95 -1.81
CA LEU A 144 6.56 -10.81 -1.94
C LEU A 144 6.76 -11.28 -3.38
N ARG A 145 5.70 -11.73 -4.04
CA ARG A 145 5.75 -12.17 -5.44
C ARG A 145 6.12 -11.03 -6.38
N TYR A 146 5.56 -9.83 -6.17
CA TYR A 146 5.93 -8.64 -6.93
C TYR A 146 7.38 -8.25 -6.71
N GLY A 147 7.84 -8.21 -5.45
CA GLY A 147 9.20 -7.85 -5.10
C GLY A 147 10.25 -8.82 -5.64
N SER A 148 10.01 -10.12 -5.53
CA SER A 148 10.91 -11.15 -6.08
C SER A 148 11.00 -11.09 -7.61
N ARG A 149 9.89 -10.79 -8.30
CA ARG A 149 9.85 -10.71 -9.77
C ARG A 149 10.45 -9.41 -10.33
N THR A 150 10.26 -8.29 -9.65
CA THR A 150 10.60 -6.96 -10.19
C THR A 150 11.81 -6.32 -9.53
N GLY A 151 12.24 -6.82 -8.37
CA GLY A 151 13.24 -6.18 -7.52
C GLY A 151 12.76 -4.86 -6.90
N ARG A 152 11.46 -4.57 -6.94
CA ARG A 152 10.86 -3.30 -6.47
C ARG A 152 9.77 -3.53 -5.44
N PHE A 153 9.50 -2.52 -4.62
CA PHE A 153 8.33 -2.53 -3.75
C PHE A 153 7.07 -2.22 -4.56
N LEU A 154 5.98 -2.93 -4.27
CA LEU A 154 4.67 -2.66 -4.87
C LEU A 154 4.07 -1.36 -4.34
N ILE A 155 4.15 -1.16 -3.02
CA ILE A 155 3.61 0.00 -2.32
C ILE A 155 4.74 0.81 -1.73
N GLY A 156 4.77 2.09 -2.11
CA GLY A 156 5.82 3.03 -1.76
C GLY A 156 7.09 2.87 -2.59
N THR A 157 7.92 3.91 -2.57
CA THR A 157 9.22 3.94 -3.24
C THR A 157 10.31 3.95 -2.20
N ALA A 158 11.21 2.98 -2.27
CA ALA A 158 12.37 2.93 -1.40
C ALA A 158 13.27 4.15 -1.64
N SER A 159 13.88 4.68 -0.59
CA SER A 159 14.61 5.96 -0.66
C SER A 159 15.72 5.97 -1.72
N GLN A 160 16.35 4.83 -1.99
CA GLN A 160 17.37 4.69 -3.04
C GLN A 160 16.81 4.75 -4.48
N ASP A 161 15.52 4.45 -4.66
CA ASP A 161 14.83 4.53 -5.95
C ASP A 161 14.22 5.92 -6.19
N ARG A 162 14.18 6.77 -5.14
CA ARG A 162 13.84 8.20 -5.23
C ARG A 162 15.02 8.97 -5.82
N ARG A 163 15.40 8.68 -7.07
CA ARG A 163 16.34 9.58 -7.75
C ARG A 163 15.66 10.93 -7.96
N PRO A 164 16.33 12.07 -7.69
CA PRO A 164 15.91 13.32 -8.30
C PRO A 164 15.99 13.09 -9.82
N ARG A 165 15.00 13.57 -10.57
CA ARG A 165 15.19 13.78 -12.01
C ARG A 165 16.34 14.78 -12.12
N LEU A 166 17.57 14.29 -12.26
CA LEU A 166 18.63 15.10 -12.84
C LEU A 166 18.13 15.35 -14.27
N ALA A 167 17.69 16.59 -14.50
CA ALA A 167 17.39 17.08 -15.83
C ALA A 167 18.59 16.74 -16.72
N ALA A 168 18.33 15.91 -17.73
CA ALA A 168 19.25 15.69 -18.84
C ALA A 168 19.13 16.88 -19.81
#